data_AF-A0A349DNL5-F1
#
_entry.id   AF-A0A349DNL5-F1
#
_cell.length_a   1.000
_cell.length_b   1.000
_cell.length_c   1.000
_cell.angle_alpha   90.00
_cell.angle_beta   90.00
_cell.angle_gamma   90.00
#
_symmetry.space_group_name_H-M   'P 1'
#
loop_
_entity.id
_entity.type
_entity.pdbx_description
1 polymer ?
#
loop_
_entity_poly.entity_id
_entity_poly.type
_entity_poly.pdbx_seq_one_letter_code
_entity_poly.pdbx_strand_id
1 'polypeptide(L)'
;MGMMVFACCLLGCSIAEEDSEASSVVGSWKNSHEAEIEAMTPEDKRFYESLSESKKDEIRETRRVVYNFREDGSFEKKHGEKIDKGKWKLSADKKQLVITYDDGQVDELIVKKLLSSEMRVGKEFGLHKDDIILEPN
;
A
#
# COMPACT_ATOMS: atom_id res chain seq x y z
N MET A 1 3.54 -23.04 56.87
CA MET A 1 3.30 -23.94 55.72
C MET A 1 1.98 -23.51 55.09
N GLY A 2 1.83 -23.11 53.84
CA GLY A 2 2.58 -22.12 53.01
C GLY A 2 1.72 -20.84 52.92
N MET A 3 2.18 -19.64 52.54
CA MET A 3 2.88 -19.12 51.35
C MET A 3 2.11 -19.21 50.01
N MET A 4 2.05 -18.03 49.35
CA MET A 4 1.51 -17.66 48.03
C MET A 4 -0.01 -17.42 47.98
N VAL A 5 -0.54 -16.42 47.26
CA VAL A 5 -0.25 -15.96 45.88
C VAL A 5 -0.55 -14.45 45.81
N PHE A 6 0.41 -13.58 45.46
CA PHE A 6 0.67 -13.06 44.09
C PHE A 6 -0.55 -12.36 43.45
N ALA A 7 -0.68 -11.04 43.68
CA ALA A 7 -1.51 -10.18 42.83
C ALA A 7 -0.58 -9.36 41.94
N CYS A 8 -0.48 -9.83 40.69
CA CYS A 8 0.33 -9.28 39.62
C CYS A 8 0.05 -7.78 39.39
N CYS A 9 1.11 -6.98 39.49
CA CYS A 9 1.30 -5.83 38.62
C CYS A 9 1.57 -6.34 37.20
N LEU A 10 0.62 -6.17 36.28
CA LEU A 10 0.90 -6.19 34.84
C LEU A 10 0.05 -5.06 34.24
N LEU A 11 0.70 -3.91 34.04
CA LEU A 11 1.16 -3.48 32.72
C LEU A 11 -0.04 -3.24 31.81
N GLY A 12 -0.44 -1.96 31.76
CA GLY A 12 -1.22 -1.46 30.64
C GLY A 12 -0.39 -1.69 29.38
N CYS A 13 -0.72 -2.75 28.65
CA CYS A 13 -0.30 -2.91 27.28
C CYS A 13 -0.90 -1.74 26.52
N SER A 14 -0.06 -0.75 26.21
CA SER A 14 -0.27 0.08 25.03
C SER A 14 -0.51 -0.89 23.88
N ILE A 15 -1.74 -0.91 23.37
CA ILE A 15 -2.09 -1.56 22.11
C ILE A 15 -1.29 -0.81 21.05
N ALA A 16 -0.07 -1.30 20.78
CA ALA A 16 0.48 -1.21 19.45
C ALA A 16 -0.39 -2.17 18.64
N GLU A 17 -1.25 -1.64 17.78
CA GLU A 17 -1.87 -2.44 16.73
C GLU A 17 -0.69 -3.01 15.91
N GLU A 18 -0.33 -4.27 16.17
CA GLU A 18 0.60 -5.01 15.33
C GLU A 18 -0.06 -5.15 13.96
N ASP A 19 0.39 -4.33 13.01
CA ASP A 19 -0.01 -4.44 11.62
C ASP A 19 0.34 -5.86 11.12
N SER A 20 -0.70 -6.63 10.87
CA SER A 20 -0.58 -8.06 10.60
C SER A 20 -0.07 -8.33 9.18
N GLU A 21 0.73 -9.38 9.00
CA GLU A 21 1.11 -9.83 7.66
C GLU A 21 -0.15 -10.21 6.87
N ALA A 22 -0.34 -9.60 5.70
CA ALA A 22 -1.48 -9.92 4.86
C ALA A 22 -1.26 -11.26 4.15
N SER A 23 -2.30 -12.10 4.15
CA SER A 23 -2.26 -13.39 3.47
C SER A 23 -2.41 -13.28 1.95
N SER A 24 -2.95 -12.15 1.46
CA SER A 24 -3.30 -11.90 0.07
C SER A 24 -3.25 -10.40 -0.26
N VAL A 25 -3.21 -10.07 -1.56
CA VAL A 25 -3.35 -8.69 -2.06
C VAL A 25 -4.81 -8.29 -2.29
N VAL A 26 -5.76 -9.23 -2.10
CA VAL A 26 -7.20 -8.97 -2.26
C VAL A 26 -7.62 -7.78 -1.39
N GLY A 27 -8.27 -6.80 -2.02
CA GLY A 27 -8.67 -5.57 -1.35
C GLY A 27 -8.69 -4.38 -2.30
N SER A 28 -9.07 -3.23 -1.74
CA SER A 28 -9.00 -1.93 -2.39
C SER A 28 -7.83 -1.16 -1.80
N TRP A 29 -6.92 -0.72 -2.66
CA TRP A 29 -5.67 -0.06 -2.30
C TRP A 29 -5.56 1.26 -3.05
N LYS A 30 -4.90 2.25 -2.46
CA LYS A 30 -4.57 3.51 -3.12
C LYS A 30 -3.10 3.84 -2.92
N ASN A 31 -2.53 4.67 -3.80
CA ASN A 31 -1.19 5.20 -3.57
C ASN A 31 -1.12 5.87 -2.20
N SER A 32 -0.07 5.57 -1.43
CA SER A 32 0.18 6.25 -0.17
C SER A 32 0.63 7.68 -0.43
N HIS A 33 -0.15 8.63 0.06
CA HIS A 33 0.16 10.04 -0.13
C HIS A 33 1.47 10.45 0.56
N GLU A 34 1.74 9.87 1.73
CA GLU A 34 2.97 10.14 2.48
C GLU A 34 4.19 9.67 1.67
N ALA A 35 4.15 8.46 1.13
CA ALA A 35 5.19 7.95 0.25
C ALA A 35 5.40 8.81 -1.01
N GLU A 36 4.31 9.30 -1.62
CA GLU A 36 4.40 10.21 -2.77
C GLU A 36 5.13 11.51 -2.41
N ILE A 37 4.87 12.08 -1.21
CA ILE A 37 5.56 13.28 -0.72
C ILE A 37 7.04 12.98 -0.43
N GLU A 38 7.35 11.85 0.19
CA GLU A 38 8.74 11.44 0.47
C GLU A 38 9.54 11.22 -0.81
N ALA A 39 8.88 10.76 -1.88
CA ALA A 39 9.48 10.61 -3.19
C ALA A 39 9.64 11.95 -3.95
N MET A 40 9.14 13.08 -3.45
CA MET A 40 9.37 14.38 -4.11
C MET A 40 10.83 14.81 -4.00
N THR A 41 11.27 15.68 -4.91
CA THR A 41 12.53 16.40 -4.70
C THR A 41 12.36 17.41 -3.55
N PRO A 42 13.44 17.84 -2.87
CA PRO A 42 13.33 18.86 -1.82
C PRO A 42 12.66 20.17 -2.32
N GLU A 43 12.86 20.52 -3.59
CA GLU A 43 12.24 21.70 -4.21
C GLU A 43 10.74 21.49 -4.41
N ASP A 44 10.33 20.36 -4.98
CA ASP A 44 8.92 20.00 -5.18
C ASP A 44 8.19 19.87 -3.85
N LYS A 45 8.83 19.29 -2.82
CA LYS A 45 8.27 19.15 -1.49
C LYS A 45 8.04 20.51 -0.83
N ARG A 46 9.02 21.43 -0.90
CA ARG A 46 8.85 22.80 -0.39
C ARG A 46 7.75 23.56 -1.14
N PHE A 47 7.67 23.39 -2.46
CA PHE A 47 6.59 23.96 -3.25
C PHE A 47 5.23 23.41 -2.80
N TYR A 48 5.08 22.09 -2.71
CA TYR A 48 3.86 21.44 -2.25
C TYR A 48 3.46 21.89 -0.84
N GLU A 49 4.40 21.94 0.10
CA GLU A 49 4.19 22.39 1.47
C GLU A 49 3.71 23.86 1.54
N SER A 50 4.14 24.71 0.60
CA SER A 50 3.73 26.13 0.51
C SER A 50 2.32 26.36 -0.03
N LEU A 51 1.68 25.34 -0.62
CA LEU A 51 0.32 25.42 -1.13
C LEU A 51 -0.70 25.48 0.02
N SER A 52 -1.87 26.07 -0.26
CA SER A 52 -3.02 25.98 0.64
C SER A 52 -3.52 24.53 0.73
N GLU A 53 -4.13 24.15 1.86
CA GLU A 53 -4.70 22.82 2.04
C GLU A 53 -5.71 22.46 0.95
N SER A 54 -6.55 23.41 0.52
CA SER A 54 -7.47 23.20 -0.61
C SER A 54 -6.77 22.82 -1.91
N LYS A 55 -5.57 23.36 -2.18
CA LYS A 55 -4.78 23.03 -3.36
C LYS A 55 -4.07 21.70 -3.21
N LYS A 56 -3.61 21.37 -2.00
CA LYS A 56 -3.09 20.03 -1.69
C LYS A 56 -4.16 18.96 -1.86
N ASP A 57 -5.40 19.23 -1.42
CA ASP A 57 -6.53 18.32 -1.60
C ASP A 57 -6.87 18.09 -3.07
N GLU A 58 -6.89 19.17 -3.88
CA GLU A 58 -7.08 19.08 -5.33
C GLU A 58 -5.99 18.23 -6.00
N ILE A 59 -4.72 18.42 -5.61
CA ILE A 59 -3.60 17.62 -6.10
C ILE A 59 -3.73 16.16 -5.65
N ARG A 60 -4.10 15.91 -4.39
CA ARG A 60 -4.33 14.55 -3.86
C ARG A 60 -5.39 13.82 -4.66
N GLU A 61 -6.53 14.46 -4.90
CA GLU A 61 -7.63 13.82 -5.62
C GLU A 61 -7.28 13.57 -7.09
N THR A 62 -6.62 14.51 -7.76
CA THR A 62 -6.20 14.36 -9.16
C THR A 62 -5.15 13.29 -9.38
N ARG A 63 -4.30 13.02 -8.37
CA ARG A 63 -3.26 11.98 -8.41
C ARG A 63 -3.72 10.64 -7.86
N ARG A 64 -4.93 10.56 -7.31
CA ARG A 64 -5.44 9.35 -6.68
C ARG A 64 -5.54 8.23 -7.71
N VAL A 65 -4.75 7.19 -7.47
CA VAL A 65 -4.87 5.91 -8.17
C VAL A 65 -5.40 4.88 -7.19
N VAL A 66 -6.47 4.18 -7.57
CA VAL A 66 -7.07 3.09 -6.78
C VAL A 66 -6.90 1.78 -7.52
N TYR A 67 -6.42 0.76 -6.82
CA TYR A 67 -6.20 -0.60 -7.30
C TYR A 67 -7.15 -1.53 -6.56
N ASN A 68 -7.93 -2.32 -7.29
CA ASN A 68 -8.84 -3.30 -6.72
C ASN A 68 -8.44 -4.70 -7.19
N PHE A 69 -8.04 -5.54 -6.24
CA PHE A 69 -7.74 -6.95 -6.46
C PHE A 69 -8.88 -7.78 -5.88
N ARG A 70 -9.61 -8.53 -6.70
CA ARG A 70 -10.76 -9.33 -6.26
C ARG A 70 -10.39 -10.80 -6.09
N GLU A 71 -11.13 -11.52 -5.25
CA GLU A 71 -10.92 -12.95 -4.96
C GLU A 71 -11.02 -13.86 -6.19
N ASP A 72 -11.82 -13.46 -7.18
CA ASP A 72 -11.97 -14.18 -8.46
C ASP A 72 -10.78 -14.03 -9.41
N GLY A 73 -9.75 -13.28 -9.00
CA GLY A 73 -8.56 -12.99 -9.81
C GLY A 73 -8.72 -11.79 -10.76
N SER A 74 -9.85 -11.07 -10.73
CA SER A 74 -10.03 -9.84 -11.51
C SER A 74 -9.35 -8.64 -10.87
N PHE A 75 -8.88 -7.74 -11.72
CA PHE A 75 -8.13 -6.53 -11.36
C PHE A 75 -8.75 -5.29 -12.00
N GLU A 76 -8.77 -4.18 -11.25
CA GLU A 76 -9.14 -2.87 -11.76
C GLU A 76 -8.22 -1.78 -11.20
N LYS A 77 -7.69 -0.92 -12.07
CA LYS A 77 -6.93 0.29 -11.73
C LYS A 77 -7.70 1.52 -12.20
N LYS A 78 -8.09 2.37 -11.26
CA LYS A 78 -8.79 3.62 -11.53
C LYS A 78 -7.88 4.81 -11.30
N HIS A 79 -7.82 5.72 -12.27
CA HIS A 79 -7.13 6.99 -12.18
C HIS A 79 -8.00 8.08 -12.82
N GLY A 80 -8.62 8.92 -11.99
CA GLY A 80 -9.69 9.83 -12.45
C GLY A 80 -10.86 9.07 -13.08
N GLU A 81 -11.20 9.44 -14.32
CA GLU A 81 -12.24 8.77 -15.12
C GLU A 81 -11.73 7.53 -15.88
N LYS A 82 -10.41 7.34 -15.97
CA LYS A 82 -9.82 6.19 -16.66
C LYS A 82 -9.88 4.96 -15.76
N ILE A 83 -10.33 3.84 -16.34
CA ILE A 83 -10.37 2.54 -15.68
C ILE A 83 -9.66 1.53 -16.58
N ASP A 84 -8.54 1.01 -16.09
CA ASP A 84 -7.81 -0.10 -16.70
C ASP A 84 -8.21 -1.39 -15.98
N LYS A 85 -8.48 -2.46 -16.74
CA LYS A 85 -8.97 -3.74 -16.22
C LYS A 85 -8.07 -4.89 -16.65
N GLY A 86 -8.15 -5.98 -15.91
CA GLY A 86 -7.41 -7.19 -16.23
C GLY A 86 -7.56 -8.28 -15.19
N LYS A 87 -6.52 -9.10 -15.09
CA LYS A 87 -6.38 -10.17 -14.12
C LYS A 87 -5.11 -10.01 -13.29
N TRP A 88 -5.09 -10.59 -12.11
CA TRP A 88 -3.90 -10.61 -11.26
C TRP A 88 -3.57 -12.03 -10.79
N LYS A 89 -2.31 -12.23 -10.43
CA LYS A 89 -1.84 -13.45 -9.77
C LYS A 89 -0.70 -13.12 -8.82
N LEU A 90 -0.79 -13.64 -7.60
CA LEU A 90 0.30 -13.61 -6.63
C LEU A 90 1.00 -14.97 -6.64
N SER A 91 2.34 -14.98 -6.61
CA SER A 91 3.13 -16.20 -6.47
C SER A 91 2.87 -16.87 -5.11
N ALA A 92 3.07 -18.18 -5.03
CA ALA A 92 2.80 -18.95 -3.80
C ALA A 92 3.68 -18.52 -2.61
N ASP A 93 4.90 -18.02 -2.90
CA ASP A 93 5.81 -17.43 -1.90
C ASP A 93 5.52 -15.96 -1.60
N LYS A 94 4.47 -15.39 -2.22
CA LYS A 94 4.04 -13.99 -2.13
C LYS A 94 5.07 -12.96 -2.58
N LYS A 95 6.14 -13.34 -3.29
CA LYS A 95 7.21 -12.42 -3.70
C LYS A 95 6.99 -11.75 -5.05
N GLN A 96 6.06 -12.26 -5.86
CA GLN A 96 5.80 -11.73 -7.20
C GLN A 96 4.30 -11.55 -7.43
N LEU A 97 3.92 -10.35 -7.83
CA LEU A 97 2.59 -9.98 -8.28
C LEU A 97 2.64 -9.76 -9.80
N VAL A 98 1.80 -10.48 -10.53
CA VAL A 98 1.66 -10.31 -11.99
C VAL A 98 0.28 -9.74 -12.27
N ILE A 99 0.22 -8.67 -13.05
CA ILE A 99 -1.02 -8.07 -13.54
C ILE A 99 -1.02 -8.20 -15.07
N THR A 100 -2.08 -8.76 -15.62
CA THR A 100 -2.29 -8.87 -17.07
C THR A 100 -3.51 -8.04 -17.44
N TYR A 101 -3.29 -6.93 -18.14
CA TYR A 101 -4.35 -6.02 -18.57
C TYR A 101 -5.10 -6.59 -19.79
N ASP A 102 -6.33 -6.14 -19.98
CA ASP A 102 -7.20 -6.59 -21.09
C ASP A 102 -6.66 -6.20 -22.48
N ASP A 103 -5.77 -5.21 -22.57
CA ASP A 103 -5.07 -4.81 -23.79
C ASP A 103 -3.84 -5.70 -24.11
N GLY A 104 -3.54 -6.68 -23.26
CA GLY A 104 -2.41 -7.60 -23.39
C GLY A 104 -1.12 -7.12 -22.72
N GLN A 105 -1.08 -5.92 -22.13
CA GLN A 105 0.06 -5.50 -21.32
C GLN A 105 0.20 -6.41 -20.09
N VAL A 106 1.44 -6.70 -19.70
CA VAL A 106 1.76 -7.43 -18.48
C VAL A 106 2.71 -6.61 -17.62
N ASP A 107 2.33 -6.38 -16.37
CA ASP A 107 3.19 -5.83 -15.33
C ASP A 107 3.61 -6.96 -14.38
N GLU A 108 4.92 -7.21 -14.28
CA GLU A 108 5.50 -8.11 -13.28
C GLU A 108 6.16 -7.27 -12.18
N LEU A 109 5.72 -7.48 -10.95
CA LEU A 109 6.11 -6.67 -9.79
C LEU A 109 6.65 -7.56 -8.67
N ILE A 110 7.77 -7.15 -8.09
CA ILE A 110 8.34 -7.75 -6.88
C ILE A 110 7.58 -7.20 -5.68
N VAL A 111 7.00 -8.09 -4.88
CA VAL A 111 6.36 -7.75 -3.61
C VAL A 111 7.43 -7.65 -2.54
N LYS A 112 7.62 -6.44 -2.01
CA LYS A 112 8.65 -6.10 -1.02
C LYS A 112 8.09 -6.07 0.40
N LYS A 113 6.82 -5.69 0.52
CA LYS A 113 6.08 -5.64 1.78
C LYS A 113 4.60 -5.92 1.49
N LEU A 114 3.97 -6.75 2.31
CA LEU A 114 2.54 -7.08 2.21
C LEU A 114 1.97 -7.25 3.62
N LEU A 115 1.44 -6.16 4.16
CA LEU A 115 0.76 -6.09 5.45
C LEU A 115 -0.68 -5.64 5.26
N SER A 116 -1.52 -5.76 6.29
CA SER A 116 -2.90 -5.26 6.27
C SER A 116 -3.00 -3.75 6.01
N SER A 117 -2.01 -2.97 6.46
CA SER A 117 -1.99 -1.51 6.28
C SER A 117 -1.11 -1.01 5.12
N GLU A 118 -0.23 -1.85 4.57
CA GLU A 118 0.72 -1.42 3.53
C GLU A 118 1.06 -2.56 2.56
N MET A 119 0.99 -2.26 1.26
CA MET A 119 1.59 -3.06 0.21
C MET A 119 2.66 -2.26 -0.52
N ARG A 120 3.87 -2.81 -0.63
CA ARG A 120 4.96 -2.22 -1.40
C ARG A 120 5.39 -3.14 -2.52
N VAL A 121 5.34 -2.65 -3.74
CA VAL A 121 5.73 -3.38 -4.94
C VAL A 121 6.67 -2.56 -5.83
N GLY A 122 7.58 -3.20 -6.55
CA GLY A 122 8.52 -2.52 -7.44
C GLY A 122 9.05 -3.43 -8.56
N LYS A 123 9.76 -2.87 -9.53
CA LYS A 123 10.30 -3.64 -10.67
C LYS A 123 11.68 -4.26 -10.38
N GLU A 124 12.38 -3.76 -9.38
CA GLU A 124 13.73 -4.19 -9.01
C GLU A 124 13.81 -4.63 -7.55
N PHE A 125 14.73 -5.55 -7.21
CA PHE A 125 14.99 -5.95 -5.83
C PHE A 125 15.66 -4.82 -5.03
N GLY A 126 15.42 -4.77 -3.72
CA GLY A 126 15.87 -3.68 -2.83
C GLY A 126 14.76 -2.65 -2.59
N LEU A 127 15.03 -1.56 -1.87
CA LEU A 127 14.09 -0.44 -1.70
C LEU A 127 14.45 0.65 -2.69
N HIS A 128 13.49 1.05 -3.52
CA HIS A 128 13.69 2.05 -4.56
C HIS A 128 12.68 3.18 -4.46
N LYS A 129 13.06 4.35 -4.97
CA LYS A 129 12.25 5.57 -4.90
C LYS A 129 11.00 5.51 -5.78
N ASP A 130 11.04 4.70 -6.83
CA ASP A 130 9.94 4.44 -7.76
C ASP A 130 9.07 3.24 -7.37
N ASP A 131 9.31 2.66 -6.18
CA ASP A 131 8.43 1.65 -5.63
C ASP A 131 7.03 2.22 -5.42
N ILE A 132 6.03 1.42 -5.79
CA ILE A 132 4.64 1.76 -5.57
C ILE A 132 4.31 1.31 -4.15
N ILE A 133 4.07 2.30 -3.29
CA ILE A 133 3.63 2.10 -1.91
C ILE A 133 2.13 2.37 -1.86
N LEU A 134 1.39 1.37 -1.38
CA LEU A 134 -0.06 1.36 -1.35
C LEU A 134 -0.56 1.19 0.07
N GLU A 135 -1.64 1.88 0.38
CA GLU A 135 -2.38 1.79 1.63
C GLU A 135 -3.84 1.42 1.35
N PRO A 136 -4.59 0.87 2.32
CA PRO A 136 -6.02 0.61 2.15
C PRO A 136 -6.79 1.85 1.69
N ASN A 137 -7.63 1.68 0.66
CA ASN A 137 -8.36 2.78 0.03
C ASN A 137 -9.47 3.36 0.91
#